data_AF-A0A146LMA5-F1
#
_entry.id   AF-A0A146LMA5-F1
#
_cell.length_a   1.000
_cell.length_b   1.000
_cell.length_c   1.000
_cell.angle_alpha   90.00
_cell.angle_beta   90.00
_cell.angle_gamma   90.00
#
_symmetry.space_group_name_H-M   'P 1'
#
loop_
_entity.id
_entity.type
_entity.pdbx_description
1 polymer ?
#
loop_
_entity_poly.entity_id
_entity_poly.type
_entity_poly.pdbx_seq_one_letter_code
_entity_poly.pdbx_strand_id
1 'polypeptide(L)'
;IYEQGKPVDYFVLILEGRVEVTVGRENLKFESGPFTYFGSQALSQNVGVAESPTTGSQPLGSLQSVNLDSKIRATFVPDYGVRAVTEVLFMKIKRSMYLAARRATLLEKSKKEGSSSVGGDVFDDEMDKVSRFPVTNYLIVYLLVIL
;
A
#
# COMPACT_ATOMS: atom_id res chain seq x y z
N ILE A 1 1.47 -13.97 10.12
CA ILE A 1 1.07 -12.63 9.64
C ILE A 1 2.07 -12.16 8.59
N TYR A 2 3.37 -12.18 8.89
CA TYR A 2 4.46 -12.03 7.92
C TYR A 2 5.45 -13.18 8.06
N GLU A 3 6.13 -13.51 6.97
CA GLU A 3 7.24 -14.45 6.96
C GLU A 3 8.48 -13.73 6.44
N GLN A 4 9.61 -13.92 7.14
CA GLN A 4 10.87 -13.28 6.79
C GLN A 4 11.33 -13.72 5.40
N GLY A 5 11.77 -12.76 4.59
CA GLY A 5 12.28 -13.02 3.24
C GLY A 5 11.19 -13.34 2.20
N LYS A 6 9.89 -13.33 2.59
CA LYS A 6 8.80 -13.58 1.65
C LYS A 6 8.19 -12.26 1.14
N PRO A 7 8.03 -12.08 -0.17
CA PRO A 7 7.42 -10.88 -0.74
C PRO A 7 5.97 -10.69 -0.26
N VAL A 8 5.62 -9.45 0.09
CA VAL A 8 4.28 -9.05 0.56
C VAL A 8 3.87 -7.69 -0.02
N ASP A 9 2.56 -7.51 -0.19
CA ASP A 9 1.94 -6.33 -0.79
C ASP A 9 0.90 -5.68 0.13
N TYR A 10 0.99 -5.91 1.44
CA TYR A 10 -0.01 -5.46 2.40
C TYR A 10 0.62 -4.92 3.69
N PHE A 11 -0.12 -4.02 4.31
CA PHE A 11 0.08 -3.48 5.65
C PHE A 11 -0.81 -4.21 6.65
N VAL A 12 -0.35 -4.32 7.90
CA VAL A 12 -1.14 -4.86 9.00
C VAL A 12 -1.07 -3.94 10.22
N LEU A 13 -2.21 -3.74 10.87
CA LEU A 13 -2.35 -3.14 12.20
C LEU A 13 -2.99 -4.17 13.14
N ILE A 14 -2.34 -4.45 14.26
CA ILE A 14 -2.91 -5.32 15.31
C ILE A 14 -3.99 -4.55 16.06
N LEU A 15 -5.19 -5.12 16.19
CA LEU A 15 -6.33 -4.53 16.91
C LEU A 15 -6.51 -5.17 18.28
N GLU A 16 -6.27 -6.48 18.38
CA GLU A 16 -6.38 -7.26 19.61
C GLU A 16 -5.38 -8.43 19.60
N GLY A 17 -4.99 -8.91 20.78
CA GLY A 17 -4.08 -10.05 20.93
C GLY A 17 -2.60 -9.68 20.98
N ARG A 18 -1.73 -10.70 20.95
CA ARG A 18 -0.27 -10.59 21.01
C ARG A 18 0.39 -11.29 19.84
N VAL A 19 1.45 -10.68 19.32
CA VAL A 19 2.27 -11.20 18.23
C VAL A 19 3.74 -11.25 18.63
N GLU A 20 4.46 -12.21 18.09
CA GLU A 20 5.91 -12.33 18.19
C GLU A 20 6.51 -11.86 16.86
N VAL A 21 7.48 -10.97 16.95
CA VAL A 21 8.26 -10.42 15.84
C VAL A 21 9.66 -11.00 15.92
N THR A 22 10.11 -11.63 14.83
CA THR A 22 11.47 -12.16 14.72
C THR A 22 12.24 -11.35 13.69
N VAL A 23 13.40 -10.79 14.04
CA VAL A 23 14.17 -9.88 13.18
C VAL A 23 15.61 -10.38 12.97
N GLY A 24 16.12 -10.19 11.74
CA GLY A 24 17.53 -10.38 11.42
C GLY A 24 18.00 -11.83 11.38
N ARG A 25 19.31 -12.03 11.21
CA ARG A 25 19.96 -13.36 11.12
C ARG A 25 20.08 -14.07 12.47
N GLU A 26 20.10 -13.30 13.56
CA GLU A 26 20.23 -13.82 14.92
C GLU A 26 18.89 -14.28 15.52
N ASN A 27 17.79 -14.19 14.74
CA ASN A 27 16.44 -14.54 15.19
C ASN A 27 16.05 -13.82 16.49
N LEU A 28 16.32 -12.51 16.58
CA LEU A 28 15.93 -11.71 17.74
C LEU A 28 14.41 -11.66 17.82
N LYS A 29 13.85 -12.08 18.96
CA LYS A 29 12.40 -12.19 19.16
C LYS A 29 11.91 -11.12 20.12
N PHE A 30 10.85 -10.43 19.72
CA PHE A 30 10.18 -9.42 20.52
C PHE A 30 8.68 -9.70 20.50
N GLU A 31 8.00 -9.46 21.61
CA GLU A 31 6.55 -9.51 21.65
C GLU A 31 5.96 -8.12 21.40
N SER A 32 4.81 -8.06 20.75
CA SER A 32 4.08 -6.83 20.44
C SER A 32 2.59 -7.05 20.64
N GLY A 33 1.89 -5.98 21.05
CA GLY A 33 0.47 -6.02 21.40
C GLY A 33 -0.41 -5.20 20.45
N PRO A 34 -1.63 -4.85 20.86
CA PRO A 34 -2.54 -4.01 20.10
C PRO A 34 -1.94 -2.67 19.67
N PHE A 35 -2.42 -2.15 18.54
CA PHE A 35 -1.98 -0.92 17.88
C PHE A 35 -0.54 -0.91 17.36
N THR A 36 0.13 -2.05 17.34
CA THR A 36 1.39 -2.22 16.61
C THR A 36 1.13 -2.49 15.14
N TYR A 37 1.98 -1.95 14.25
CA TYR A 37 1.80 -2.04 12.81
C TYR A 37 3.05 -2.52 12.07
N PHE A 38 2.83 -3.10 10.90
CA PHE A 38 3.86 -3.73 10.09
C PHE A 38 3.61 -3.49 8.59
N GLY A 39 4.67 -3.55 7.79
CA GLY A 39 4.56 -3.49 6.32
C GLY A 39 4.17 -2.13 5.76
N SER A 40 4.49 -1.00 6.42
CA SER A 40 4.25 0.35 5.87
C SER A 40 4.94 0.54 4.50
N GLN A 41 6.17 0.04 4.36
CA GLN A 41 6.91 0.02 3.11
C GLN A 41 6.22 -0.79 2.00
N ALA A 42 5.31 -1.71 2.36
CA ALA A 42 4.48 -2.41 1.39
C ALA A 42 3.44 -1.49 0.74
N LEU A 43 3.12 -0.33 1.31
CA LEU A 43 2.17 0.62 0.72
C LEU A 43 2.85 1.67 -0.18
N SER A 44 4.11 1.99 0.11
CA SER A 44 4.91 2.95 -0.63
C SER A 44 5.33 2.39 -2.00
N GLN A 45 5.14 3.16 -3.06
CA GLN A 45 5.85 2.93 -4.31
C GLN A 45 7.27 3.48 -4.14
N ASN A 46 8.24 2.62 -3.86
CA ASN A 46 9.64 2.99 -4.06
C ASN A 46 9.86 3.07 -5.58
N VAL A 47 9.46 4.19 -6.20
CA VAL A 47 10.04 4.61 -7.46
C VAL A 47 11.50 4.84 -7.13
N GLY A 48 12.37 3.96 -7.63
CA GLY A 48 13.78 3.97 -7.27
C GLY A 48 14.35 5.38 -7.40
N VAL A 49 14.87 5.90 -6.29
CA VAL A 49 15.95 6.88 -6.33
C VAL A 49 17.16 6.11 -6.87
N ALA A 50 17.17 5.90 -8.19
CA ALA A 50 18.40 5.64 -8.89
C ALA A 50 19.11 6.98 -8.95
N GLU A 51 20.20 7.11 -8.21
CA GLU A 51 21.19 8.15 -8.43
C GLU A 51 21.65 8.08 -9.90
N SER A 52 21.06 8.90 -10.75
CA SER A 52 21.61 9.23 -12.07
C SER A 52 21.11 10.61 -12.47
N PRO A 53 21.99 11.62 -12.46
CA PRO A 53 21.62 12.98 -12.82
C PRO A 53 21.66 13.11 -14.34
N THR A 54 20.58 12.76 -15.04
CA THR A 54 20.39 13.19 -16.43
C THR A 54 18.93 13.47 -16.72
N THR A 55 18.63 14.77 -16.76
CA THR A 55 17.81 15.47 -17.77
C THR A 55 17.08 14.59 -18.78
N GLY A 56 15.76 14.80 -18.93
CA GLY A 56 15.09 14.59 -20.21
C GLY A 56 13.81 13.76 -20.18
N SER A 57 12.75 14.42 -20.59
CA SER A 57 11.52 13.90 -21.20
C SER A 57 11.59 12.53 -21.91
N GLN A 58 10.64 11.64 -21.54
CA GLN A 58 9.90 10.67 -22.39
C GLN A 58 10.69 9.42 -22.90
N PRO A 59 10.06 8.27 -23.27
CA PRO A 59 8.74 8.14 -23.90
C PRO A 59 7.80 7.00 -23.45
N LEU A 60 6.56 7.19 -23.87
CA LEU A 60 5.44 6.26 -24.01
C LEU A 60 5.86 4.91 -24.64
N GLY A 61 6.34 3.99 -23.82
CA GLY A 61 6.66 2.61 -24.21
C GLY A 61 5.90 1.63 -23.33
N SER A 62 4.87 0.98 -23.91
CA SER A 62 4.20 -0.21 -23.36
C SER A 62 3.78 -0.07 -21.89
N LEU A 63 2.64 0.59 -21.65
CA LEU A 63 2.03 0.70 -20.32
C LEU A 63 1.84 -0.66 -19.61
N GLN A 64 1.81 -1.77 -20.35
CA GLN A 64 1.77 -3.14 -19.79
C GLN A 64 3.12 -3.61 -19.25
N SER A 65 4.24 -3.36 -19.95
CA SER A 65 5.57 -3.81 -19.48
C SER A 65 6.04 -3.00 -18.27
N VAL A 66 5.83 -1.68 -18.26
CA VAL A 66 6.12 -0.87 -17.07
C VAL A 66 5.23 -1.24 -15.88
N ASN A 67 3.98 -1.67 -16.08
CA ASN A 67 3.08 -2.09 -15.00
C ASN A 67 3.57 -3.39 -14.32
N LEU A 68 4.08 -4.35 -15.09
CA LEU A 68 4.60 -5.61 -14.55
C LEU A 68 5.97 -5.41 -13.90
N ASP A 69 6.87 -4.66 -14.53
CA ASP A 69 8.19 -4.36 -13.98
C ASP A 69 8.07 -3.51 -12.69
N SER A 70 7.12 -2.57 -12.65
CA SER A 70 6.80 -1.80 -11.44
C SER A 70 6.17 -2.68 -10.35
N LYS A 71 5.35 -3.67 -10.69
CA LYS A 71 4.82 -4.64 -9.71
C LYS A 71 5.90 -5.52 -9.11
N ILE A 72 6.85 -5.99 -9.94
CA ILE A 72 7.97 -6.84 -9.50
C ILE A 72 8.95 -6.03 -8.63
N ARG A 73 9.33 -4.81 -9.05
CA ARG A 73 10.24 -3.95 -8.29
C ARG A 73 9.64 -3.35 -7.02
N ALA A 74 8.31 -3.19 -6.97
CA ALA A 74 7.67 -2.60 -5.80
C ALA A 74 7.38 -3.62 -4.70
N THR A 75 7.55 -4.94 -4.90
CA THR A 75 7.11 -5.91 -3.88
C THR A 75 8.03 -5.87 -2.67
N PHE A 76 7.47 -5.51 -1.50
CA PHE A 76 8.23 -5.36 -0.26
C PHE A 76 8.60 -6.75 0.27
N VAL A 77 9.87 -6.95 0.63
CA VAL A 77 10.35 -8.18 1.25
C VAL A 77 10.80 -7.82 2.66
N PRO A 78 10.04 -8.18 3.72
CA PRO A 78 10.42 -7.90 5.09
C PRO A 78 11.63 -8.76 5.50
N ASP A 79 12.55 -8.14 6.24
CA ASP A 79 13.66 -8.78 6.95
C ASP A 79 13.25 -9.28 8.35
N TYR A 80 11.94 -9.28 8.64
CA TYR A 80 11.33 -9.78 9.86
C TYR A 80 10.14 -10.72 9.59
N GLY A 81 9.86 -11.60 10.54
CA GLY A 81 8.65 -12.41 10.59
C GLY A 81 7.69 -11.91 11.68
N VAL A 82 6.38 -12.10 11.49
CA VAL A 82 5.37 -11.76 12.49
C VAL A 82 4.39 -12.92 12.64
N ARG A 83 4.31 -13.49 13.84
CA ARG A 83 3.50 -14.67 14.16
C ARG A 83 2.55 -14.37 15.33
N ALA A 84 1.33 -14.89 15.27
CA ALA A 84 0.41 -14.78 16.40
C ALA A 84 0.86 -15.65 17.57
N VAL A 85 0.80 -15.11 18.78
CA VAL A 85 1.07 -15.82 20.04
C VAL A 85 -0.25 -16.22 20.71
N THR A 86 -1.25 -15.34 20.63
CA THR A 86 -2.63 -15.58 21.07
C THR A 86 -3.58 -15.60 19.88
N GLU A 87 -4.89 -15.67 20.14
CA GLU A 87 -5.88 -15.20 19.17
C GLU A 87 -5.64 -13.71 18.90
N VAL A 88 -5.60 -13.34 17.62
CA VAL A 88 -5.24 -11.98 17.18
C VAL A 88 -6.30 -11.48 16.21
N LEU A 89 -6.85 -10.31 16.50
CA LEU A 89 -7.64 -9.53 15.55
C LEU A 89 -6.73 -8.48 14.93
N PHE A 90 -6.71 -8.39 13.60
CA PHE A 90 -5.87 -7.42 12.91
C PHE A 90 -6.57 -6.87 11.65
N MET A 91 -6.26 -5.63 11.33
CA MET A 91 -6.64 -5.00 10.07
C MET A 91 -5.54 -5.27 9.03
N LYS A 92 -5.94 -5.65 7.81
CA LYS A 92 -5.03 -5.87 6.68
C LYS A 92 -5.42 -4.99 5.50
N ILE A 93 -4.48 -4.19 5.02
CA ILE A 93 -4.68 -3.27 3.90
C ILE A 93 -3.72 -3.64 2.77
N LYS A 94 -4.23 -4.09 1.63
CA LYS A 94 -3.40 -4.32 0.44
C LYS A 94 -2.98 -3.00 -0.19
N ARG A 95 -1.81 -2.97 -0.82
CA ARG A 95 -1.30 -1.84 -1.60
C ARG A 95 -2.30 -1.36 -2.63
N SER A 96 -2.95 -2.27 -3.36
CA SER A 96 -3.95 -1.91 -4.36
C SER A 96 -5.12 -1.13 -3.74
N MET A 97 -5.59 -1.56 -2.56
CA MET A 97 -6.65 -0.88 -1.82
C MET A 97 -6.20 0.51 -1.36
N TYR A 98 -4.99 0.60 -0.79
CA TYR A 98 -4.41 1.88 -0.38
C TYR A 98 -4.27 2.86 -1.55
N LEU A 99 -3.74 2.42 -2.69
CA LEU A 99 -3.56 3.27 -3.87
C LEU A 99 -4.90 3.70 -4.47
N ALA A 100 -5.89 2.82 -4.52
CA ALA A 100 -7.25 3.17 -4.96
C ALA A 100 -7.88 4.21 -4.04
N ALA A 101 -7.82 4.00 -2.72
CA ALA A 101 -8.31 4.95 -1.72
C ALA A 101 -7.62 6.31 -1.83
N ARG A 102 -6.27 6.32 -1.92
CA ARG A 102 -5.49 7.56 -2.07
C ARG A 102 -5.85 8.33 -3.34
N ARG A 103 -6.05 7.64 -4.47
CA ARG A 103 -6.50 8.28 -5.72
C ARG A 103 -7.89 8.86 -5.58
N ALA A 104 -8.83 8.11 -5.00
CA ALA A 104 -10.19 8.58 -4.76
C ALA A 104 -10.19 9.85 -3.89
N THR A 105 -9.40 9.88 -2.81
CA THR A 105 -9.26 11.05 -1.93
C THR A 105 -8.68 12.26 -2.66
N LEU A 106 -7.70 12.07 -3.54
CA LEU A 106 -7.12 13.17 -4.34
C LEU A 106 -8.12 13.74 -5.36
N LEU A 107 -8.95 12.88 -5.96
CA LEU A 107 -10.00 13.29 -6.90
C LEU A 107 -11.13 14.05 -6.22
N GLU A 108 -11.48 13.69 -4.98
CA GLU A 108 -12.46 14.45 -4.18
C GLU A 108 -11.94 15.85 -3.83
N LYS A 109 -10.64 15.97 -3.52
CA LYS A 109 -10.01 17.27 -3.28
C LYS A 109 -10.00 18.15 -4.53
N SER A 110 -9.63 17.61 -5.69
CA SER A 110 -9.59 18.38 -6.95
C SER A 110 -10.98 18.81 -7.43
N LYS A 111 -12.04 18.01 -7.18
CA LYS A 111 -13.42 18.38 -7.51
C LYS A 111 -13.96 19.53 -6.68
N LYS A 112 -13.38 19.80 -5.50
CA LYS A 112 -13.76 20.90 -4.61
C LYS A 112 -13.06 22.22 -4.92
N GLU A 113 -12.00 22.21 -5.75
CA GLU A 113 -11.17 23.40 -6.07
C GLU A 113 -11.40 24.01 -7.47
N GLY A 114 -12.22 23.40 -8.34
CA GLY A 114 -12.77 24.08 -9.53
C GLY A 114 -12.14 23.73 -10.89
N SER A 115 -13.04 23.51 -11.85
CA SER A 115 -12.92 23.40 -13.32
C SER A 115 -11.57 23.64 -14.02
N SER A 116 -11.05 22.61 -14.69
CA SER A 116 -10.54 22.69 -16.08
C SER A 116 -10.29 21.31 -16.68
N SER A 117 -10.73 21.15 -17.92
CA SER A 117 -10.69 20.00 -18.82
C SER A 117 -9.32 19.29 -18.97
N VAL A 118 -9.38 17.96 -19.14
CA VAL A 118 -8.71 17.11 -20.17
C VAL A 118 -8.40 15.73 -19.56
N GLY A 119 -9.09 14.68 -20.02
CA GLY A 119 -8.73 13.28 -19.74
C GLY A 119 -9.86 12.29 -19.44
N GLY A 120 -11.10 12.51 -19.90
CA GLY A 120 -12.30 11.78 -19.47
C GLY A 120 -12.31 10.25 -19.65
N ASP A 121 -11.59 9.69 -20.63
CA ASP A 121 -11.92 8.33 -21.08
C ASP A 121 -11.21 7.20 -20.33
N VAL A 122 -10.14 7.48 -19.56
CA VAL A 122 -9.37 6.45 -18.82
C VAL A 122 -9.80 6.34 -17.35
N PHE A 123 -10.39 7.42 -16.80
CA PHE A 123 -10.73 7.48 -15.38
C PHE A 123 -12.13 6.93 -15.08
N ASP A 124 -13.05 7.00 -16.04
CA ASP A 124 -14.42 6.47 -15.88
C ASP A 124 -14.46 4.93 -15.81
N ASP A 125 -13.58 4.24 -16.54
CA ASP A 125 -13.51 2.76 -16.53
C ASP A 125 -12.91 2.19 -15.22
N GLU A 126 -12.22 3.05 -14.45
CA GLU A 126 -11.71 2.74 -13.11
C GLU A 126 -12.72 3.15 -12.01
N MET A 127 -13.58 4.16 -12.27
CA MET A 127 -14.71 4.57 -11.41
C MET A 127 -15.71 3.43 -11.18
N ASP A 128 -16.05 2.67 -12.23
CA ASP A 128 -16.99 1.54 -12.15
C ASP A 128 -16.45 0.33 -11.38
N LYS A 129 -15.12 0.24 -11.20
CA LYS A 129 -14.48 -0.80 -10.39
C LYS A 129 -14.44 -0.40 -8.92
N VAL A 130 -14.26 0.89 -8.62
CA VAL A 130 -14.20 1.41 -7.25
C VAL A 130 -15.60 1.57 -6.64
N SER A 131 -16.60 1.95 -7.43
CA SER A 131 -18.01 2.10 -6.99
C SER A 131 -18.69 0.78 -6.60
N ARG A 132 -18.13 -0.36 -7.03
CA ARG A 132 -18.59 -1.70 -6.62
C ARG A 132 -18.15 -2.11 -5.22
N PHE A 133 -17.28 -1.35 -4.56
CA PHE A 133 -16.94 -1.59 -3.17
C PHE A 133 -17.89 -0.84 -2.25
N PRO A 134 -18.60 -1.54 -1.33
CA PRO A 134 -19.59 -0.91 -0.47
C PRO A 134 -18.99 0.25 0.35
N VAL A 135 -19.85 1.24 0.55
CA VAL A 135 -19.63 2.59 1.12
C VAL A 135 -19.13 2.59 2.58
N THR A 136 -18.82 1.43 3.16
CA THR A 136 -18.23 1.26 4.49
C THR A 136 -16.75 1.71 4.59
N ASN A 137 -16.16 2.19 3.49
CA ASN A 137 -14.74 2.53 3.38
C ASN A 137 -14.35 3.91 3.92
N TYR A 138 -15.28 4.78 4.33
CA TYR A 138 -14.90 6.12 4.81
C TYR A 138 -14.01 6.08 6.06
N LEU A 139 -14.25 5.16 7.00
CA LEU A 139 -13.40 5.04 8.20
C LEU A 139 -11.98 4.55 7.86
N ILE A 140 -11.86 3.67 6.86
CA ILE A 140 -10.57 3.19 6.34
C ILE A 140 -9.85 4.30 5.58
N VAL A 141 -10.59 5.10 4.80
CA VAL A 141 -10.06 6.27 4.09
C VAL A 141 -9.56 7.32 5.09
N TYR A 142 -10.30 7.61 6.16
CA TYR A 142 -9.86 8.53 7.21
C TYR A 142 -8.63 8.00 7.97
N LEU A 143 -8.59 6.71 8.32
CA LEU A 143 -7.43 6.11 8.99
C LEU A 143 -6.18 6.10 8.09
N LEU A 144 -6.35 5.86 6.78
CA LEU A 144 -5.28 5.87 5.77
C LEU A 144 -4.81 7.26 5.38
N VAL A 145 -5.59 8.31 5.67
CA VAL A 145 -5.19 9.72 5.47
C VAL A 145 -4.41 10.25 6.67
N ILE A 146 -4.53 9.62 7.86
CA ILE A 146 -3.83 10.01 9.09
C ILE A 146 -2.48 9.28 9.25
N LEU A 147 -2.32 8.08 8.69
CA LEU A 147 -1.04 7.36 8.59
C LEU A 147 -0.16 7.91 7.45
#